data_AF-A0A5C5Z305-F1
#
_entry.id   AF-A0A5C5Z305-F1
#
_cell.length_a   1.000
_cell.length_b   1.000
_cell.length_c   1.000
_cell.angle_alpha   90.00
_cell.angle_beta   90.00
_cell.angle_gamma   90.00
#
_symmetry.space_group_name_H-M   'P 1'
#
loop_
_entity.id
_entity.type
_entity.pdbx_description
1 polymer ?
#
loop_
_entity_poly.entity_id
_entity_poly.type
_entity_poly.pdbx_seq_one_letter_code
_entity_poly.pdbx_strand_id
1 'polypeptide(L)'
;MAKKQEIAARQEALRTSMQKLDPDTYRRIREDFYRIADNLKPLAEDLEEADADVRPEGPLLEEHFIFIQMYDLLRKSELGAVV
;
A
#
# COMPACT_ATOMS: atom_id res chain seq x y z
N MET A 1 0.82 -24.49 8.00
CA MET A 1 -0.33 -24.67 7.09
C MET A 1 -1.54 -23.81 7.50
N ALA A 2 -1.84 -23.61 8.79
CA ALA A 2 -2.97 -22.80 9.27
C ALA A 2 -3.00 -21.33 8.76
N LYS A 3 -1.90 -20.58 8.86
CA LYS A 3 -1.84 -19.16 8.45
C LYS A 3 -2.14 -18.92 6.96
N LYS A 4 -1.73 -19.86 6.09
CA LYS A 4 -2.00 -19.77 4.64
C LYS A 4 -3.48 -20.01 4.33
N GLN A 5 -4.12 -20.91 5.07
CA GLN A 5 -5.57 -21.16 4.92
C GLN A 5 -6.39 -19.98 5.44
N GLU A 6 -5.94 -19.31 6.51
CA GLU A 6 -6.59 -18.10 7.04
C GLU A 6 -6.54 -16.93 6.04
N ILE A 7 -5.37 -16.66 5.44
CA ILE A 7 -5.21 -15.61 4.41
C ILE A 7 -6.11 -15.91 3.21
N ALA A 8 -6.13 -17.17 2.75
CA ALA A 8 -6.98 -17.56 1.63
C ALA A 8 -8.47 -17.35 1.93
N ALA A 9 -8.92 -17.70 3.15
CA ALA A 9 -10.30 -17.50 3.57
C ALA A 9 -10.66 -16.01 3.66
N ARG A 10 -9.75 -15.17 4.18
CA ARG A 10 -9.93 -13.72 4.23
C ARG A 10 -10.02 -13.10 2.83
N GLN A 11 -9.13 -13.49 1.92
CA GLN A 11 -9.14 -13.02 0.52
C GLN A 11 -10.45 -13.39 -0.18
N GLU A 12 -10.99 -14.58 0.08
CA GLU A 12 -12.28 -15.00 -0.48
C GLU A 12 -13.45 -14.18 0.08
N ALA A 13 -13.47 -13.91 1.38
CA ALA A 13 -14.47 -13.04 2.01
C ALA A 13 -14.38 -11.60 1.48
N LEU A 14 -13.18 -11.08 1.27
CA LEU A 14 -12.94 -9.77 0.66
C LEU A 14 -13.44 -9.72 -0.78
N ARG A 15 -13.10 -10.72 -1.60
CA ARG A 15 -13.58 -10.83 -2.99
C ARG A 15 -15.10 -10.85 -3.06
N THR A 16 -15.73 -11.65 -2.21
CA THR A 16 -17.21 -11.71 -2.10
C THR A 16 -17.80 -10.36 -1.71
N SER A 17 -17.14 -9.60 -0.83
CA SER A 17 -17.59 -8.27 -0.40
C SER A 17 -17.43 -7.25 -1.52
N MET A 18 -16.30 -7.25 -2.23
CA MET A 18 -16.03 -6.37 -3.37
C MET A 18 -17.03 -6.60 -4.52
N GLN A 19 -17.42 -7.85 -4.79
CA GLN A 19 -18.41 -8.19 -5.82
C GLN A 19 -19.82 -7.68 -5.54
N LYS A 20 -20.14 -7.35 -4.28
CA LYS A 20 -21.45 -6.80 -3.88
C LYS A 20 -21.52 -5.28 -4.04
N LEU A 21 -20.40 -4.63 -4.28
CA LEU A 21 -20.34 -3.18 -4.47
C LEU A 21 -20.95 -2.80 -5.81
N ASP A 22 -21.50 -1.59 -5.90
CA ASP A 22 -21.84 -1.01 -7.19
C ASP A 22 -20.57 -0.80 -8.04
N PRO A 23 -20.70 -0.82 -9.39
CA PRO A 23 -19.54 -0.74 -10.28
C PRO A 23 -18.66 0.50 -10.05
N ASP A 24 -19.25 1.64 -9.70
CA ASP A 24 -18.49 2.87 -9.48
C ASP A 24 -17.69 2.81 -8.18
N THR A 25 -18.28 2.28 -7.10
CA THR A 25 -17.58 2.08 -5.84
C THR A 25 -16.45 1.06 -5.97
N TYR A 26 -16.69 -0.07 -6.64
CA TYR A 26 -15.65 -1.05 -6.92
C TYR A 26 -14.46 -0.42 -7.69
N ARG A 27 -14.78 0.32 -8.76
CA ARG A 27 -13.79 1.00 -9.59
C ARG A 27 -12.96 2.01 -8.80
N ARG A 28 -13.60 2.87 -8.00
CA ARG A 28 -12.90 3.87 -7.17
C ARG A 28 -11.92 3.20 -6.20
N ILE A 29 -12.35 2.16 -5.48
CA ILE A 29 -11.48 1.45 -4.52
C ILE A 29 -10.24 0.88 -5.23
N ARG A 30 -10.43 0.23 -6.38
CA ARG A 30 -9.32 -0.34 -7.16
C ARG A 30 -8.36 0.74 -7.67
N GLU A 31 -8.89 1.81 -8.25
CA GLU A 31 -8.08 2.92 -8.78
C GLU A 31 -7.30 3.62 -7.66
N ASP A 32 -7.93 3.85 -6.50
CA ASP A 32 -7.29 4.47 -5.35
C ASP A 32 -6.19 3.57 -4.77
N PHE A 33 -6.42 2.25 -4.70
CA PHE A 33 -5.40 1.30 -4.25
C PHE A 33 -4.15 1.36 -5.12
N TYR A 34 -4.29 1.29 -6.45
CA TYR A 34 -3.15 1.36 -7.35
C TYR A 34 -2.49 2.74 -7.34
N ARG A 35 -3.26 3.83 -7.28
CA ARG A 35 -2.69 5.18 -7.15
C ARG A 35 -1.84 5.32 -5.89
N ILE A 36 -2.28 4.79 -4.76
CA ILE A 36 -1.47 4.80 -3.53
C ILE A 36 -0.21 3.94 -3.71
N ALA A 37 -0.34 2.73 -4.26
CA ALA A 37 0.79 1.83 -4.49
C ALA A 37 1.87 2.45 -5.40
N ASP A 38 1.44 3.15 -6.46
CA ASP A 38 2.30 3.77 -7.46
C ASP A 38 3.03 5.01 -6.91
N ASN A 39 2.48 5.69 -5.88
CA ASN A 39 3.07 6.93 -5.35
C ASN A 39 3.85 6.75 -4.04
N LEU A 40 3.54 5.72 -3.24
CA LEU A 40 4.18 5.56 -1.93
C LEU A 40 5.69 5.30 -2.02
N LYS A 41 6.10 4.41 -2.94
CA LYS A 41 7.51 4.07 -3.07
C LYS A 41 8.33 5.23 -3.65
N PRO A 42 7.92 5.87 -4.77
CA PRO A 42 8.64 7.03 -5.29
C PRO A 42 8.77 8.16 -4.27
N LEU A 43 7.71 8.45 -3.50
CA LEU A 43 7.78 9.45 -2.44
C LEU A 43 8.86 9.14 -1.39
N ALA A 44 8.97 7.88 -0.95
CA ALA A 44 10.00 7.49 -0.01
C ALA A 44 11.41 7.64 -0.62
N GLU A 45 11.60 7.25 -1.89
CA GLU A 45 12.87 7.39 -2.61
C GLU A 45 13.26 8.88 -2.76
N ASP A 46 12.31 9.73 -3.18
CA ASP A 46 12.52 11.18 -3.33
C ASP A 46 12.94 11.85 -2.00
N LEU A 47 12.38 11.40 -0.88
CA LEU A 47 12.72 11.92 0.45
C LEU A 47 14.15 11.55 0.88
N GLU A 48 14.58 10.31 0.59
CA GLU A 48 15.95 9.86 0.87
C GLU A 48 16.97 10.61 0.01
N GLU A 49 16.69 10.77 -1.29
CA GLU A 49 17.53 11.52 -2.22
C GLU A 49 17.65 12.99 -1.82
N ALA A 50 16.53 13.63 -1.47
CA ALA A 50 16.53 15.03 -1.04
C ALA A 50 17.27 15.26 0.28
N ASP A 51 17.20 14.34 1.25
CA ASP A 51 17.94 14.46 2.51
C ASP A 51 19.47 14.42 2.26
N ALA A 52 19.92 13.55 1.35
CA ALA A 52 21.32 13.40 0.98
C ALA A 52 21.95 14.69 0.40
N ASP A 53 21.14 15.51 -0.27
CA ASP A 53 21.53 16.77 -0.89
C ASP A 53 21.60 17.97 0.09
N VAL A 54 20.81 17.96 1.17
CA VAL A 54 20.56 19.16 1.99
C VAL A 54 21.42 19.23 3.28
N ARG A 55 22.16 18.18 3.64
CA ARG A 55 23.03 17.99 4.84
C ARG A 55 23.29 19.22 5.75
N PRO A 56 23.33 19.05 7.10
CA PRO A 56 23.28 17.78 7.84
C PRO A 56 21.84 17.28 8.09
N GLU A 57 21.73 15.96 8.05
CA GLU A 57 20.53 15.12 7.92
C GLU A 57 19.60 15.10 9.14
N GLY A 58 18.33 14.79 8.90
CA GLY A 58 17.42 14.29 9.92
C GLY A 58 15.97 14.24 9.44
N PRO A 59 15.32 15.38 9.20
CA PRO A 59 13.87 15.41 9.08
C PRO A 59 13.30 14.71 7.84
N LEU A 60 13.97 14.72 6.68
CA LEU A 60 13.43 14.06 5.47
C LEU A 60 13.70 12.56 5.51
N LEU A 61 14.85 12.13 6.04
CA LEU A 61 15.14 10.72 6.26
C LEU A 61 14.19 10.08 7.30
N GLU A 62 13.78 10.84 8.34
CA GLU A 62 12.73 10.43 9.28
C GLU A 62 11.39 10.16 8.56
N GLU A 63 10.98 11.05 7.65
CA GLU A 63 9.77 10.87 6.84
C GLU A 63 9.91 9.69 5.85
N HIS A 64 11.07 9.51 5.20
CA HIS A 64 11.33 8.35 4.34
C HIS A 64 11.00 7.03 5.07
N PHE A 65 11.44 6.89 6.32
CA PHE A 65 11.19 5.68 7.11
C PHE A 65 9.69 5.45 7.38
N ILE A 66 8.88 6.50 7.45
CA ILE A 66 7.42 6.38 7.59
C ILE A 66 6.83 5.85 6.28
N PHE A 67 7.16 6.47 5.15
CA PHE A 67 6.55 6.13 3.87
C PHE A 67 7.00 4.75 3.34
N ILE A 68 8.25 4.34 3.59
CA ILE A 68 8.71 2.99 3.22
C ILE A 68 8.01 1.91 4.07
N GLN A 69 7.73 2.18 5.35
CA GLN A 69 6.92 1.29 6.20
C GLN A 69 5.48 1.20 5.71
N MET A 70 4.89 2.32 5.29
CA MET A 70 3.54 2.32 4.69
C MET A 70 3.50 1.50 3.40
N TYR A 71 4.52 1.63 2.53
CA TYR A 71 4.64 0.82 1.31
C TYR A 71 4.72 -0.68 1.64
N ASP A 72 5.52 -1.07 2.62
CA ASP A 72 5.64 -2.45 3.08
C ASP A 72 4.35 -3.02 3.66
N LEU A 73 3.60 -2.21 4.41
CA LEU A 73 2.29 -2.60 4.93
C LEU A 73 1.27 -2.74 3.80
N LEU A 74 1.27 -1.83 2.83
CA LEU A 74 0.38 -1.90 1.67
C LEU A 74 0.61 -3.19 0.87
N ARG A 75 1.87 -3.59 0.64
CA ARG A 75 2.22 -4.86 -0.03
C ARG A 75 1.76 -6.10 0.73
N LYS A 76 1.51 -6.00 2.04
CA LYS A 76 0.97 -7.07 2.89
C LYS A 76 -0.56 -7.05 2.96
N SER A 77 -1.20 -6.01 2.43
CA SER A 77 -2.65 -5.90 2.41
C SER A 77 -3.27 -6.99 1.53
N GLU A 78 -4.26 -7.69 2.08
CA GLU A 78 -5.04 -8.68 1.34
C GLU A 78 -5.93 -8.01 0.28
N LEU A 79 -6.19 -6.70 0.39
CA LEU A 79 -6.92 -5.94 -0.62
C LEU A 79 -6.22 -6.00 -1.98
N GLY A 80 -4.89 -5.91 -2.02
CA GLY A 80 -4.11 -5.99 -3.25
C GLY A 80 -4.21 -7.33 -3.99
N ALA A 81 -4.72 -8.37 -3.35
CA ALA A 81 -4.98 -9.67 -3.97
C ALA A 81 -6.41 -9.81 -4.53
N VAL A 82 -7.28 -8.82 -4.30
CA VAL A 82 -8.70 -8.87 -4.70
C VAL A 82 -9.14 -7.70 -5.59
N VAL A 83 -8.37 -6.62 -5.64
CA VAL A 83 -8.60 -5.47 -6.54
C VAL A 83 -7.88 -5.62 -7.87
#